data_AF-D3PNX5-F1
#
_entry.id   AF-D3PNX5-F1
#
_cell.length_a   1.000
_cell.length_b   1.000
_cell.length_c   1.000
_cell.angle_alpha   90.00
_cell.angle_beta   90.00
_cell.angle_gamma   90.00
#
_symmetry.space_group_name_H-M   'P 1'
#
loop_
_entity.id
_entity.type
_entity.pdbx_description
1 polymer ?
#
loop_
_entity_poly.entity_id
_entity_poly.type
_entity_poly.pdbx_seq_one_letter_code
_entity_poly.pdbx_strand_id
1 'polypeptide(L)'
;MTPWPALFSRLPQLVEKLEAIAHPLLTVEVDGEAVARLVRPSRAELEAHARRAGMPTLTPEGWLREALGRVRDYYPEPREQVALYAGSQPVAVLRRRGVVGHAA
;
A
#
# COMPACT_ATOMS: atom_id res chain seq x y z
N MET A 1 -12.82 -9.87 7.61
CA MET A 1 -11.41 -9.70 7.19
C MET A 1 -10.94 -8.33 7.61
N THR A 2 -9.78 -8.26 8.25
CA THR A 2 -9.12 -6.98 8.56
C THR A 2 -8.56 -6.36 7.27
N PRO A 3 -8.50 -5.02 7.15
CA PRO A 3 -8.09 -4.35 5.90
C PRO A 3 -6.67 -4.72 5.43
N TRP A 4 -5.72 -4.89 6.36
CA TRP A 4 -4.33 -5.16 6.03
C TRP A 4 -4.10 -6.48 5.27
N PRO A 5 -4.49 -7.67 5.78
CA PRO A 5 -4.35 -8.91 5.03
C PRO A 5 -5.00 -8.87 3.64
N ALA A 6 -6.14 -8.19 3.53
CA ALA A 6 -6.85 -8.00 2.27
C ALA A 6 -6.08 -7.11 1.27
N LEU A 7 -5.28 -6.16 1.79
CA LEU A 7 -4.40 -5.32 1.00
C LEU A 7 -3.16 -6.10 0.55
N PHE A 8 -2.51 -6.81 1.47
CA PHE A 8 -1.30 -7.59 1.18
C PHE A 8 -1.55 -8.73 0.21
N SER A 9 -2.74 -9.33 0.20
CA SER A 9 -3.09 -10.37 -0.78
C SER A 9 -3.27 -9.84 -2.20
N ARG A 10 -3.32 -8.51 -2.39
CA ARG A 10 -3.53 -7.85 -3.68
C ARG A 10 -2.30 -7.08 -4.17
N LEU A 11 -1.14 -7.27 -3.55
CA LEU A 11 0.08 -6.51 -3.86
C LEU A 11 0.40 -6.46 -5.36
N PRO A 12 0.38 -7.57 -6.12
CA PRO A 12 0.66 -7.52 -7.56
C PRO A 12 -0.30 -6.58 -8.31
N GLN A 13 -1.60 -6.65 -8.04
CA GLN A 13 -2.60 -5.80 -8.70
C GLN A 13 -2.49 -4.34 -8.26
N LEU A 14 -2.05 -4.08 -7.02
CA LEU A 14 -1.79 -2.72 -6.56
C LEU A 14 -0.59 -2.11 -7.30
N VAL A 15 0.47 -2.88 -7.52
CA VAL A 15 1.63 -2.47 -8.31
C VAL A 15 1.22 -2.14 -9.74
N GLU A 16 0.46 -3.01 -10.41
CA GLU A 16 -0.02 -2.75 -11.79
C GLU A 16 -0.81 -1.45 -11.88
N LYS A 17 -1.75 -1.21 -10.95
CA LYS A 17 -2.51 0.04 -10.90
C LYS A 17 -1.63 1.26 -10.65
N LEU A 18 -0.69 1.14 -9.71
CA LEU A 18 0.27 2.19 -9.39
C LEU A 18 1.10 2.58 -10.61
N GLU A 19 1.58 1.58 -11.36
CA GLU A 19 2.32 1.79 -12.59
C GLU A 19 1.46 2.43 -13.67
N ALA A 20 0.22 1.99 -13.85
CA ALA A 20 -0.72 2.57 -14.81
C ALA A 20 -1.05 4.05 -14.51
N ILE A 21 -1.16 4.42 -13.23
CA ILE A 21 -1.40 5.82 -12.81
C ILE A 21 -0.14 6.68 -12.98
N ALA A 22 1.05 6.07 -12.94
CA ALA A 22 2.34 6.74 -13.13
C ALA A 22 2.63 7.96 -12.21
N HIS A 23 1.87 8.13 -11.12
CA HIS A 23 2.10 9.21 -10.16
C HIS A 23 3.19 8.82 -9.14
N PRO A 24 4.16 9.71 -8.83
CA PRO A 24 5.31 9.38 -7.98
C PRO A 24 4.96 9.31 -6.49
N LEU A 25 3.88 9.96 -6.06
CA LEU A 25 3.48 9.97 -4.66
C LEU A 25 2.43 8.90 -4.36
N LEU A 26 2.71 8.05 -3.36
CA LEU A 26 1.76 7.14 -2.71
C LEU A 26 1.33 7.73 -1.36
N THR A 27 0.04 7.98 -1.20
CA THR A 27 -0.56 8.36 0.09
C THR A 27 -1.26 7.15 0.69
N VAL A 28 -1.03 6.89 1.97
CA VAL A 28 -1.72 5.85 2.75
C VAL A 28 -2.64 6.52 3.74
N GLU A 29 -3.91 6.17 3.68
CA GLU A 29 -4.92 6.58 4.65
C GLU A 29 -5.36 5.41 5.52
N VAL A 30 -5.51 5.66 6.81
CA VAL A 30 -6.08 4.72 7.79
C VAL A 30 -7.23 5.44 8.48
N ASP A 31 -8.42 4.85 8.45
CA ASP A 31 -9.63 5.40 9.08
C ASP A 31 -9.93 6.87 8.71
N GLY A 32 -9.61 7.24 7.46
CA GLY A 32 -9.84 8.58 6.91
C GLY A 32 -8.72 9.59 7.18
N GLU A 33 -7.65 9.19 7.88
CA GLU A 33 -6.49 10.03 8.15
C GLU A 33 -5.31 9.64 7.25
N ALA A 34 -4.67 10.62 6.60
CA ALA A 34 -3.47 10.41 5.80
C ALA A 34 -2.23 10.21 6.70
N VAL A 35 -1.93 8.96 7.03
CA VAL A 35 -0.88 8.59 7.99
C VAL A 35 0.52 8.49 7.37
N ALA A 36 0.62 8.32 6.05
CA ALA A 36 1.91 8.27 5.36
C ALA A 36 1.84 8.82 3.94
N ARG A 37 2.93 9.48 3.52
CA ARG A 37 3.17 9.96 2.16
C ARG A 37 4.55 9.50 1.72
N LEU A 38 4.60 8.67 0.69
CA LEU A 38 5.79 7.94 0.27
C LEU A 38 6.11 8.29 -1.18
N VAL A 39 7.37 8.61 -1.46
CA VAL A 39 7.86 8.73 -2.83
C VAL A 39 8.13 7.33 -3.35
N ARG A 40 7.41 6.96 -4.41
CA ARG A 40 7.56 5.67 -5.07
C ARG A 40 8.80 5.71 -5.96
N PRO A 41 9.73 4.75 -5.80
CA PRO A 41 10.84 4.63 -6.71
C PRO A 41 10.35 4.20 -8.10
N SER A 42 10.95 4.77 -9.12
CA SER A 42 10.84 4.31 -10.50
C SER A 42 11.50 2.94 -10.68
N ARG A 43 11.13 2.22 -11.75
CA ARG A 43 11.81 0.97 -12.11
C ARG A 43 13.30 1.17 -12.33
N ALA A 44 13.70 2.29 -12.94
CA ALA A 44 15.10 2.61 -13.15
C ALA A 44 15.88 2.77 -11.83
N GLU A 45 15.26 3.38 -10.81
CA GLU A 45 15.87 3.51 -9.47
C GLU A 45 16.00 2.15 -8.77
N LEU A 46 14.98 1.29 -8.89
CA LEU A 46 15.01 -0.07 -8.35
C LEU A 46 16.08 -0.94 -9.04
N GLU A 47 16.19 -0.85 -10.36
CA GLU A 47 17.26 -1.52 -11.12
C GLU A 47 18.65 -0.98 -10.76
N ALA A 48 18.80 0.33 -10.63
CA ALA A 48 20.05 0.95 -10.21
C ALA A 48 20.44 0.53 -8.79
N HIS A 49 19.47 0.36 -7.89
CA HIS A 49 19.69 -0.20 -6.56
C HIS A 49 20.19 -1.65 -6.64
N ALA A 50 19.52 -2.50 -7.42
CA ALA A 50 19.87 -3.91 -7.57
C ALA A 50 21.27 -4.14 -8.21
N ARG A 51 21.75 -3.19 -9.02
CA ARG A 51 23.09 -3.26 -9.64
C ARG A 51 24.23 -2.92 -8.68
N ARG A 52 23.97 -2.38 -7.49
CA ARG A 52 25.02 -2.10 -6.50
C ARG A 52 25.50 -3.41 -5.86
N ALA A 53 26.81 -3.60 -5.80
CA ALA A 53 27.40 -4.82 -5.28
C ALA A 53 26.92 -5.13 -3.85
N GLY A 54 26.39 -6.35 -3.65
CA GLY A 54 25.89 -6.82 -2.36
C GLY A 54 24.46 -6.37 -2.00
N MET A 55 23.77 -5.61 -2.85
CA MET A 55 22.39 -5.20 -2.59
C MET A 55 21.38 -6.22 -3.11
N PRO A 56 20.29 -6.51 -2.36
CA PRO A 56 19.22 -7.36 -2.83
C PRO A 56 18.42 -6.67 -3.94
N THR A 57 17.89 -7.45 -4.89
CA THR A 57 16.95 -6.95 -5.90
C THR A 57 15.65 -6.54 -5.22
N LEU A 58 15.39 -5.23 -5.15
CA LEU A 58 14.12 -4.70 -4.66
C LEU A 58 13.14 -4.56 -5.83
N THR A 59 12.11 -5.41 -5.86
CA THR A 59 11.03 -5.30 -6.84
C THR A 59 10.02 -4.21 -6.42
N PRO A 60 9.21 -3.67 -7.36
CA PRO A 60 8.13 -2.76 -6.99
C PRO A 60 7.17 -3.34 -5.94
N GLU A 61 6.88 -4.65 -6.06
CA GLU A 61 6.07 -5.39 -5.09
C GLU A 61 6.75 -5.47 -3.72
N GLY A 62 8.06 -5.80 -3.70
CA GLY A 62 8.86 -5.85 -2.48
C GLY A 62 8.90 -4.50 -1.77
N TRP A 63 9.15 -3.42 -2.51
CA TRP A 63 9.11 -2.07 -1.99
C TRP A 63 7.74 -1.74 -1.38
N LEU A 64 6.64 -2.02 -2.11
CA LEU A 64 5.29 -1.72 -1.65
C LEU A 64 4.96 -2.52 -0.38
N ARG A 65 5.33 -3.79 -0.34
CA ARG A 65 5.15 -4.66 0.82
C ARG A 65 5.87 -4.10 2.05
N GLU A 66 7.13 -3.72 1.91
CA GLU A 66 7.92 -3.16 3.02
C GLU A 66 7.35 -1.82 3.50
N ALA A 67 6.99 -0.94 2.56
CA ALA A 67 6.46 0.37 2.88
C ALA A 67 5.12 0.28 3.64
N LEU A 68 4.20 -0.55 3.17
CA LEU A 68 2.93 -0.81 3.85
C LEU A 68 3.11 -1.58 5.16
N GLY A 69 4.13 -2.45 5.24
CA GLY A 69 4.51 -3.15 6.47
C GLY A 69 4.84 -2.17 7.59
N ARG A 70 5.69 -1.17 7.29
CA ARG A 70 6.02 -0.12 8.28
C ARG A 70 4.79 0.65 8.74
N VAL A 71 3.90 1.02 7.83
CA VAL A 71 2.65 1.73 8.22
C VAL A 71 1.77 0.84 9.10
N ARG A 72 1.61 -0.44 8.75
CA ARG A 72 0.86 -1.41 9.56
C ARG A 72 1.45 -1.53 10.97
N ASP A 73 2.77 -1.49 11.13
CA ASP A 73 3.37 -1.65 12.45
C ASP A 73 3.00 -0.51 13.41
N TYR A 74 2.75 0.71 12.88
CA TYR A 74 2.21 1.84 13.66
C TYR A 74 0.67 1.83 13.76
N TYR A 75 -0.02 1.26 12.78
CA TYR A 75 -1.48 1.20 12.69
C TYR A 75 -1.97 -0.25 12.50
N PRO A 76 -1.78 -1.15 13.47
CA PRO A 76 -1.97 -2.58 13.27
C PRO A 76 -3.45 -2.97 13.10
N GLU A 77 -4.36 -2.20 13.71
CA GLU A 77 -5.79 -2.50 13.75
C GLU A 77 -6.65 -1.33 13.29
N PRO A 78 -6.76 -1.09 11.97
CA PRO A 78 -7.70 -0.12 11.42
C PRO A 78 -9.13 -0.45 11.85
N ARG A 79 -9.86 0.57 12.32
CA ARG A 79 -11.22 0.43 12.82
C ARG A 79 -12.20 0.21 11.67
N GLU A 80 -12.05 1.00 10.62
CA GLU A 80 -12.99 1.08 9.51
C GLU A 80 -12.33 0.78 8.17
N GLN A 81 -11.21 1.42 7.83
CA GLN A 81 -10.67 1.32 6.49
C GLN A 81 -9.17 1.59 6.36
N VAL A 82 -8.60 1.06 5.28
CA VAL A 82 -7.29 1.46 4.75
C VAL A 82 -7.47 1.83 3.28
N ALA A 83 -6.92 2.96 2.87
CA ALA A 83 -6.96 3.42 1.49
C ALA A 83 -5.57 3.83 0.99
N LEU A 84 -5.34 3.60 -0.29
CA LEU A 84 -4.11 3.94 -1.00
C LEU A 84 -4.47 4.88 -2.15
N TYR A 85 -3.72 5.98 -2.27
CA TYR A 85 -3.89 6.95 -3.33
C TYR A 85 -2.57 7.21 -4.05
N ALA A 86 -2.64 7.37 -5.36
CA ALA A 86 -1.56 7.83 -6.20
C ALA A 86 -1.86 9.26 -6.63
N GLY A 87 -1.26 10.24 -5.96
CA GLY A 87 -1.72 11.62 -6.03
C GLY A 87 -3.15 11.73 -5.48
N SER A 88 -4.10 12.18 -6.30
CA SER A 88 -5.53 12.23 -5.96
C SER A 88 -6.32 11.00 -6.41
N GLN A 89 -5.70 10.06 -7.12
CA GLN A 89 -6.41 8.90 -7.68
C GLN A 89 -6.40 7.71 -6.71
N PRO A 90 -7.55 7.10 -6.40
CA PRO A 90 -7.60 5.93 -5.52
C PRO A 90 -7.05 4.68 -6.21
N VAL A 91 -6.07 4.05 -5.57
CA VAL A 91 -5.49 2.77 -5.99
C VAL A 91 -6.27 1.60 -5.37
N ALA A 92 -6.59 1.73 -4.09
CA ALA A 92 -7.40 0.77 -3.34
C ALA A 92 -8.07 1.43 -2.14
N VAL A 93 -9.27 0.95 -1.81
CA VAL A 93 -9.98 1.29 -0.58
C VAL A 93 -10.51 -0.01 -0.01
N LEU A 94 -10.06 -0.37 1.18
CA LEU A 94 -10.43 -1.60 1.86
C LEU A 94 -11.09 -1.28 3.18
N ARG A 95 -12.37 -1.62 3.27
CA ARG A 95 -13.17 -1.43 4.47
C ARG A 95 -13.24 -2.73 5.25
N ARG A 96 -13.24 -2.63 6.57
CA ARG A 96 -13.61 -3.72 7.46
C ARG A 96 -15.06 -4.08 7.14
N ARG A 97 -15.30 -5.35 6.82
CA ARG A 97 -16.67 -5.85 6.67
C ARG A 97 -17.32 -5.76 8.06
N GLY A 98 -18.27 -4.84 8.23
CA GLY A 98 -19.08 -4.77 9.44
C GLY A 98 -19.85 -6.08 9.61
N VAL A 99 -19.83 -6.64 10.82
CA VAL A 99 -20.87 -7.59 11.21
C VAL A 99 -22.16 -6.79 11.19
N VAL A 100 -23.03 -7.08 10.22
CA VAL A 100 -24.40 -6.58 10.27
C VAL A 100 -25.02 -7.25 11.49
N GLY A 101 -25.12 -6.52 12.61
CA GLY A 101 -25.87 -7.00 13.75
C GLY A 101 -27.30 -7.24 13.30
N HIS A 102 -27.74 -8.50 13.29
CA HIS A 102 -29.15 -8.82 13.28
C HIS A 102 -29.73 -8.27 14.59
N ALA A 103 -30.52 -7.20 14.49
CA ALA A 103 -31.46 -6.87 15.53
C ALA A 103 -32.52 -7.97 15.53
N ALA A 104 -32.61 -8.68 16.66
CA ALA A 104 -33.68 -9.63 16.97
C ALA A 104 -34.95 -8.87 17.37
#